data_AF-A0A0S3UN07-F1
#
_entry.id   AF-A0A0S3UN07-F1
#
_cell.length_a   1.000
_cell.length_b   1.000
_cell.length_c   1.000
_cell.angle_alpha   90.00
_cell.angle_beta   90.00
_cell.angle_gamma   90.00
#
_symmetry.space_group_name_H-M   'P 1'
#
loop_
_entity.id
_entity.type
_entity.pdbx_description
1 polymer ?
#
loop_
_entity_poly.entity_id
_entity_poly.type
_entity_poly.pdbx_seq_one_letter_code
_entity_poly.pdbx_strand_id
1 'polypeptide(L)'
;MNRDIHHSCKCTGQNFTFEEWGEYLHLEDRPEIVHQYKEFGFNIFDVCLTPNVKIKWENKINYFEVATAQSDNGRWDYGLHYNFWTQGGCNGAAYVDTLKDGYNTEKEAINAALSSLEEKCQRVIDEIQFRGGDIYDDDSNEPEIRGTSVLPILKDAMRKIAHYKEIFNPRQLELFD
;
A
#
# COMPACT_ATOMS: atom_id res chain seq x y z
N MET A 1 -15.97 32.70 -15.02
CA MET A 1 -16.19 31.29 -15.38
C MET A 1 -15.43 30.46 -14.37
N ASN A 2 -16.13 29.62 -13.59
CA ASN A 2 -15.44 28.63 -12.77
C ASN A 2 -14.87 27.60 -13.77
N ARG A 3 -13.55 27.35 -13.74
CA ARG A 3 -12.99 26.23 -14.50
C ARG A 3 -13.36 24.96 -13.74
N ASP A 4 -14.00 24.01 -14.42
CA ASP A 4 -14.29 22.71 -13.82
C ASP A 4 -12.98 21.92 -13.72
N ILE A 5 -12.48 21.78 -12.50
CA ILE A 5 -11.23 21.06 -12.22
C ILE A 5 -11.53 19.56 -12.24
N HIS A 6 -10.82 18.85 -13.12
CA HIS A 6 -10.90 17.40 -13.25
C HIS A 6 -9.83 16.69 -12.41
N HIS A 7 -8.58 17.18 -12.48
CA HIS A 7 -7.45 16.62 -11.73
C HIS A 7 -6.74 17.72 -10.96
N SER A 8 -6.33 17.41 -9.73
CA SER A 8 -5.51 18.28 -8.89
C SER A 8 -4.30 17.48 -8.43
N CYS A 9 -3.11 17.93 -8.81
CA CYS A 9 -1.87 17.42 -8.27
C CYS A 9 -1.55 18.20 -7.00
N LYS A 10 -1.71 17.55 -5.87
CA LYS A 10 -1.55 18.14 -4.54
C LYS A 10 -0.12 18.56 -4.25
N CYS A 11 0.86 17.76 -4.67
CA CYS A 11 2.27 18.03 -4.39
C CYS A 11 2.82 19.27 -5.14
N THR A 12 2.26 19.59 -6.31
CA THR A 12 2.64 20.80 -7.08
C THR A 12 1.63 21.93 -6.99
N GLY A 13 0.42 21.67 -6.50
CA GLY A 13 -0.71 22.59 -6.50
C GLY A 13 -1.32 22.84 -7.89
N GLN A 14 -0.92 22.08 -8.90
CA GLN A 14 -1.43 22.21 -10.26
C GLN A 14 -2.85 21.65 -10.37
N ASN A 15 -3.72 22.40 -11.05
CA ASN A 15 -5.07 21.99 -11.36
C ASN A 15 -5.24 21.90 -12.88
N PHE A 16 -5.94 20.87 -13.33
CA PHE A 16 -6.20 20.60 -14.75
C PHE A 16 -7.70 20.51 -14.97
N THR A 17 -8.20 21.16 -16.03
CA THR A 17 -9.49 20.75 -16.63
C THR A 17 -9.34 19.37 -17.28
N PHE A 18 -10.45 18.77 -17.72
CA PHE A 18 -10.40 17.49 -18.41
C PHE A 18 -9.56 17.57 -19.70
N GLU A 19 -9.68 18.65 -20.48
CA GLU A 19 -8.88 18.86 -21.69
C GLU A 19 -7.40 19.03 -21.35
N GLU A 20 -7.06 19.90 -20.39
CA GLU A 20 -5.68 20.14 -19.95
C GLU A 20 -5.03 18.85 -19.42
N TRP A 21 -5.81 18.00 -18.72
CA TRP A 21 -5.35 16.70 -18.23
C TRP A 21 -5.08 15.71 -19.36
N GLY A 22 -6.00 15.62 -20.32
CA GLY A 22 -5.83 14.78 -21.51
C GLY A 22 -4.57 15.18 -22.30
N GLU A 23 -4.37 16.47 -22.52
CA GLU A 23 -3.17 17.01 -23.18
C GLU A 23 -1.89 16.65 -22.40
N TYR A 24 -1.90 16.86 -21.07
CA TYR A 24 -0.76 16.52 -20.21
C TYR A 24 -0.40 15.03 -20.31
N LEU A 25 -1.40 14.14 -20.33
CA LEU A 25 -1.17 12.70 -20.41
C LEU A 25 -0.57 12.23 -21.75
N HIS A 26 -0.65 13.05 -22.80
CA HIS A 26 -0.08 12.77 -24.12
C HIS A 26 1.32 13.38 -24.34
N LEU A 27 1.87 14.12 -23.38
CA LEU A 27 3.24 14.63 -23.46
C LEU A 27 4.26 13.48 -23.37
N GLU A 28 5.09 13.31 -24.40
CA GLU A 28 6.11 12.25 -24.47
C GLU A 28 7.22 12.45 -23.42
N ASP A 29 7.67 13.69 -23.20
CA ASP A 29 8.75 14.04 -22.27
C ASP A 29 8.25 14.50 -20.89
N ARG A 30 7.13 13.95 -20.40
CA ARG A 30 6.64 14.33 -19.07
C ARG A 30 7.59 13.84 -17.97
N PRO A 31 7.91 14.67 -16.97
CA PRO A 31 8.74 14.24 -15.86
C PRO A 31 8.02 13.16 -15.04
N GLU A 32 8.74 12.10 -14.68
CA GLU A 32 8.22 11.01 -13.84
C GLU A 32 7.98 11.49 -12.40
N ILE A 33 8.92 12.31 -11.90
CA ILE A 33 8.85 12.98 -10.60
C ILE A 33 8.59 14.46 -10.84
N VAL A 34 7.47 14.97 -10.36
CA VAL A 34 7.06 16.37 -10.48
C VAL A 34 7.33 17.19 -9.21
N HIS A 35 7.51 16.52 -8.08
CA HIS A 35 7.80 17.14 -6.78
C HIS A 35 8.77 16.27 -5.97
N GLN A 36 9.70 16.91 -5.26
CA GLN A 36 10.71 16.22 -4.45
C GLN A 36 10.76 16.83 -3.04
N TYR A 37 10.61 15.98 -2.03
CA TYR A 37 10.83 16.34 -0.63
C TYR A 37 11.80 15.36 0.01
N LYS A 38 12.99 15.86 0.39
CA LYS A 38 14.12 15.03 0.83
C LYS A 38 14.41 13.94 -0.21
N GLU A 39 14.42 12.66 0.17
CA GLU A 39 14.57 11.50 -0.71
C GLU A 39 13.27 11.08 -1.45
N PHE A 40 12.10 11.63 -1.08
CA PHE A 40 10.81 11.24 -1.64
C PHE A 40 10.42 12.07 -2.87
N GLY A 41 10.38 11.41 -4.02
CA GLY A 41 9.91 11.96 -5.28
C GLY A 41 8.49 11.52 -5.57
N PHE A 42 7.61 12.46 -5.89
CA PHE A 42 6.20 12.25 -6.17
C PHE A 42 5.88 12.53 -7.64
N ASN A 43 5.03 11.70 -8.23
CA ASN A 43 4.55 11.89 -9.60
C ASN A 43 3.30 12.79 -9.64
N ILE A 44 2.81 13.06 -10.86
CA ILE A 44 1.64 13.93 -11.09
C ILE A 44 0.33 13.41 -10.47
N PHE A 45 0.29 12.14 -10.07
CA PHE A 45 -0.82 11.49 -9.38
C PHE A 45 -0.65 11.53 -7.86
N ASP A 46 0.31 12.30 -7.36
CA ASP A 46 0.66 12.41 -5.95
C ASP A 46 1.20 11.10 -5.35
N VAL A 47 1.66 10.14 -6.16
CA VAL A 47 2.21 8.87 -5.68
C VAL A 47 3.73 8.96 -5.59
N CYS A 48 4.30 8.55 -4.46
CA CYS A 48 5.74 8.48 -4.27
C CYS A 48 6.37 7.35 -5.11
N LEU A 49 7.37 7.70 -5.92
CA LEU A 49 8.13 6.76 -6.75
C LEU A 49 9.45 6.32 -6.11
N THR A 50 9.90 7.02 -5.07
CA THR A 50 11.08 6.66 -4.27
C THR A 50 10.73 6.46 -2.80
N PRO A 51 9.73 5.62 -2.48
CA PRO A 51 9.33 5.42 -1.09
C PRO A 51 10.40 4.63 -0.33
N ASN A 52 10.43 4.80 1.00
CA ASN A 52 11.31 4.03 1.87
C ASN A 52 10.67 2.66 2.15
N VAL A 53 11.23 1.59 1.59
CA VAL A 53 10.74 0.23 1.84
C VAL A 53 11.19 -0.22 3.23
N LYS A 54 10.24 -0.32 4.16
CA LYS A 54 10.51 -0.65 5.57
C LYS A 54 10.41 -2.12 5.88
N ILE A 55 9.45 -2.77 5.24
CA ILE A 55 9.20 -4.19 5.44
C ILE A 55 9.10 -4.81 4.08
N LYS A 56 9.86 -5.87 3.87
CA LYS A 56 9.71 -6.76 2.74
C LYS A 56 9.77 -8.18 3.25
N TRP A 57 8.66 -8.88 3.12
CA TRP A 57 8.56 -10.27 3.52
C TRP A 57 8.00 -11.08 2.36
N GLU A 58 8.66 -12.20 2.09
CA GLU A 58 8.26 -13.13 1.04
C GLU A 58 8.39 -14.55 1.57
N ASN A 59 7.43 -15.38 1.19
CA ASN A 59 7.40 -16.81 1.39
C ASN A 59 6.87 -17.44 0.09
N LYS A 60 7.08 -18.74 -0.11
CA LYS A 60 6.87 -19.49 -1.37
C LYS A 60 5.76 -19.00 -2.30
N ILE A 61 4.58 -18.68 -1.77
CA ILE A 61 3.40 -18.25 -2.53
C ILE A 61 2.72 -16.99 -1.96
N ASN A 62 3.37 -16.27 -1.05
CA ASN A 62 2.75 -15.17 -0.32
C ASN A 62 3.82 -14.11 0.00
N TYR A 63 3.48 -12.84 -0.17
CA TYR A 63 4.39 -11.75 0.16
C TYR A 63 3.62 -10.53 0.63
N PHE A 64 4.32 -9.68 1.36
CA PHE A 64 3.90 -8.30 1.54
C PHE A 64 5.10 -7.37 1.67
N GLU A 65 4.93 -6.16 1.18
CA GLU A 65 5.85 -5.05 1.29
C GLU A 65 5.11 -3.85 1.90
N VAL A 66 5.78 -3.15 2.81
CA VAL A 66 5.32 -1.88 3.39
C VAL A 66 6.38 -0.84 3.07
N ALA A 67 5.96 0.22 2.41
CA ALA A 67 6.80 1.37 2.13
C ALA A 67 6.18 2.65 2.71
N THR A 68 7.00 3.67 2.97
CA THR A 68 6.57 4.94 3.54
C THR A 68 7.12 6.11 2.76
N ALA A 69 6.40 7.23 2.78
CA ALA A 69 6.88 8.50 2.25
C ALA A 69 6.46 9.65 3.18
N GLN A 70 7.28 10.71 3.24
CA GLN A 70 6.96 11.92 3.98
C GLN A 70 6.66 13.07 3.02
N SER A 71 5.63 13.86 3.33
CA SER A 71 5.28 15.08 2.61
C SER A 71 5.88 16.33 3.27
N ASP A 72 5.86 17.46 2.58
CA ASP A 72 6.49 18.72 3.00
C ASP A 72 6.07 19.20 4.40
N ASN A 73 4.82 18.93 4.75
CA ASN A 73 4.21 19.28 6.03
C ASN A 73 4.60 18.32 7.17
N GLY A 74 5.51 17.38 6.93
CA GLY A 74 6.01 16.41 7.90
C GLY A 74 5.09 15.20 8.10
N ARG A 75 3.93 15.14 7.44
CA ARG A 75 3.01 13.99 7.51
C ARG A 75 3.57 12.81 6.74
N TRP A 76 3.32 11.61 7.27
CA TRP A 76 3.70 10.35 6.66
C TRP A 76 2.51 9.66 6.03
N ASP A 77 2.74 8.93 4.94
CA ASP A 77 1.78 7.98 4.38
C ASP A 77 2.47 6.64 4.11
N TYR A 78 1.66 5.59 3.89
CA TYR A 78 2.15 4.24 3.59
C TYR A 78 1.69 3.72 2.24
N GLY A 79 2.54 2.91 1.62
CA GLY A 79 2.19 2.06 0.49
C GLY A 79 2.25 0.58 0.89
N LEU A 80 1.42 -0.24 0.23
CA LEU A 80 1.42 -1.68 0.36
C LEU A 80 1.59 -2.34 -1.00
N HIS A 81 2.22 -3.50 -0.99
CA HIS A 81 2.16 -4.44 -2.09
C HIS A 81 2.08 -5.83 -1.49
N TYR A 82 1.04 -6.61 -1.82
CA TYR A 82 0.84 -7.91 -1.20
C TYR A 82 0.17 -8.89 -2.13
N ASN A 83 0.42 -10.18 -1.86
CA ASN A 83 -0.34 -11.30 -2.39
C ASN A 83 -0.65 -12.23 -1.24
N PHE A 84 -1.94 -12.44 -0.99
CA PHE A 84 -2.46 -13.48 -0.11
C PHE A 84 -3.21 -14.52 -0.96
N TRP A 85 -2.48 -15.54 -1.42
CA TRP A 85 -2.98 -16.66 -2.21
C TRP A 85 -3.60 -16.21 -3.55
N THR A 86 -4.94 -16.14 -3.62
CA THR A 86 -5.69 -15.73 -4.81
C THR A 86 -6.04 -14.25 -4.80
N GLN A 87 -5.78 -13.55 -3.69
CA GLN A 87 -6.01 -12.12 -3.57
C GLN A 87 -4.68 -11.37 -3.55
N GLY A 88 -4.70 -10.14 -4.04
CA GLY A 88 -3.55 -9.27 -4.02
C GLY A 88 -3.95 -7.82 -4.21
N GLY A 89 -3.00 -6.94 -3.96
CA GLY A 89 -3.23 -5.52 -4.18
C GLY A 89 -1.98 -4.71 -3.98
N CYS A 90 -2.00 -3.52 -4.55
CA CYS A 90 -0.97 -2.53 -4.37
C CYS A 90 -1.59 -1.14 -4.19
N ASN A 91 -0.99 -0.33 -3.34
CA ASN A 91 -1.21 1.10 -3.28
C ASN A 91 0.13 1.77 -2.98
N GLY A 92 0.46 2.85 -3.69
CA GLY A 92 1.65 3.64 -3.38
C GLY A 92 1.41 4.56 -2.18
N ALA A 93 2.49 4.93 -1.49
CA ALA A 93 2.43 6.00 -0.49
C ALA A 93 2.16 7.33 -1.20
N ALA A 94 1.12 8.05 -0.78
CA ALA A 94 0.67 9.27 -1.44
C ALA A 94 1.20 10.53 -0.75
N TYR A 95 1.20 11.64 -1.48
CA TYR A 95 1.45 12.97 -0.94
C TYR A 95 0.27 13.42 -0.08
N VAL A 96 0.58 13.90 1.11
CA VAL A 96 -0.37 14.38 2.12
C VAL A 96 -0.29 15.89 2.17
N ASP A 97 -1.29 16.57 1.62
CA ASP A 97 -1.38 18.03 1.54
C ASP A 97 -1.97 18.68 2.79
N THR A 98 -2.73 17.93 3.59
CA THR A 98 -3.39 18.46 4.79
C THR A 98 -2.84 17.84 6.09
N LEU A 99 -2.82 18.63 7.17
CA LEU A 99 -2.43 18.15 8.50
C LEU A 99 -3.47 17.22 9.13
N LYS A 100 -4.67 17.11 8.55
CA LYS A 100 -5.74 16.22 9.02
C LYS A 100 -5.59 14.80 8.49
N ASP A 101 -4.91 14.66 7.35
CA ASP A 101 -4.67 13.39 6.68
C ASP A 101 -3.26 12.85 7.01
N GLY A 102 -3.00 11.59 6.61
CA GLY A 102 -1.75 10.89 6.90
C GLY A 102 -1.48 10.70 8.40
N TYR A 103 -0.23 10.40 8.73
CA TYR A 103 0.23 10.02 10.07
C TYR A 103 1.27 11.00 10.60
N ASN A 104 1.38 11.13 11.94
CA ASN A 104 2.34 12.06 12.56
C ASN A 104 3.77 11.53 12.47
N THR A 105 3.93 10.21 12.49
CA THR A 105 5.24 9.55 12.48
C THR A 105 5.26 8.43 11.45
N GLU A 106 6.46 8.08 11.00
CA GLU A 106 6.66 6.95 10.09
C GLU A 106 6.18 5.64 10.71
N LYS A 107 6.39 5.44 12.03
CA LYS A 107 5.90 4.27 12.76
C LYS A 107 4.38 4.16 12.78
N GLU A 108 3.68 5.28 12.95
CA GLU A 108 2.22 5.29 12.87
C GLU A 108 1.74 4.85 11.48
N ALA A 109 2.38 5.33 10.41
CA ALA A 109 2.08 4.92 9.05
C ALA A 109 2.33 3.42 8.82
N ILE A 110 3.48 2.90 9.26
CA ILE A 110 3.82 1.47 9.17
C ILE A 110 2.79 0.62 9.94
N ASN A 111 2.43 1.02 11.17
CA ASN A 111 1.47 0.27 11.97
C ASN A 111 0.06 0.27 11.37
N ALA A 112 -0.34 1.35 10.71
CA ALA A 112 -1.59 1.40 9.96
C ALA A 112 -1.56 0.48 8.72
N ALA A 113 -0.44 0.49 8.00
CA ALA A 113 -0.18 -0.41 6.88
C ALA A 113 -0.31 -1.89 7.29
N LEU A 114 0.32 -2.25 8.42
CA LEU A 114 0.27 -3.59 9.00
C LEU A 114 -1.14 -3.99 9.44
N SER A 115 -1.91 -3.06 10.02
CA SER A 115 -3.31 -3.32 10.38
C SER A 115 -4.17 -3.56 9.14
N SER A 116 -3.90 -2.83 8.05
CA SER A 116 -4.58 -3.04 6.77
C SER A 116 -4.23 -4.39 6.13
N LEU A 117 -2.97 -4.82 6.22
CA LEU A 117 -2.54 -6.16 5.77
C LEU A 117 -3.17 -7.27 6.62
N GLU A 118 -3.28 -7.07 7.92
CA GLU A 118 -3.93 -8.00 8.85
C GLU A 118 -5.39 -8.24 8.46
N GLU A 119 -6.17 -7.16 8.25
CA GLU A 119 -7.57 -7.23 7.83
C GLU A 119 -7.73 -7.97 6.48
N LYS A 120 -6.84 -7.69 5.53
CA LYS A 120 -6.85 -8.33 4.20
C LYS A 120 -6.50 -9.82 4.29
N CYS A 121 -5.48 -10.18 5.05
CA CYS A 121 -5.09 -11.58 5.25
C CYS A 121 -6.18 -12.37 5.99
N GLN A 122 -6.77 -11.76 7.03
CA GLN A 122 -7.87 -12.37 7.78
C GLN A 122 -9.09 -12.62 6.89
N ARG A 123 -9.44 -11.68 6.01
CA ARG A 123 -10.53 -11.86 5.03
C ARG A 123 -10.32 -13.10 4.16
N VAL A 124 -9.10 -13.33 3.66
CA VAL A 124 -8.79 -14.53 2.85
C VAL A 124 -8.94 -15.80 3.69
N ILE A 125 -8.49 -15.78 4.94
CA ILE A 125 -8.67 -16.91 5.88
C ILE A 125 -10.16 -17.20 6.10
N ASP A 126 -10.96 -16.17 6.36
CA ASP A 126 -12.39 -16.29 6.61
C ASP A 126 -13.12 -16.83 5.37
N GLU A 127 -12.76 -16.38 4.17
CA GLU A 127 -13.33 -16.87 2.91
C GLU A 127 -13.03 -18.35 2.69
N ILE A 128 -11.79 -18.80 2.94
CA ILE A 128 -11.42 -20.22 2.85
C ILE A 128 -12.23 -21.06 3.85
N GLN A 129 -12.37 -20.58 5.08
CA GLN A 129 -13.09 -21.29 6.14
C GLN A 129 -14.60 -21.33 5.88
N PHE A 130 -15.18 -20.25 5.37
CA PHE A 130 -16.60 -20.15 5.05
C PHE A 130 -16.99 -21.03 3.86
N ARG A 131 -16.16 -21.08 2.81
CA ARG A 131 -16.42 -21.90 1.60
C ARG A 131 -16.14 -23.39 1.80
N GLY A 132 -15.77 -23.84 3.00
CA GLY A 132 -15.49 -25.25 3.29
C GLY A 132 -14.24 -25.79 2.58
N GLY A 133 -13.40 -24.94 2.00
CA GLY A 133 -12.17 -25.32 1.31
C GLY A 133 -12.33 -25.85 -0.13
N ASP A 134 -13.53 -26.28 -0.55
CA ASP A 134 -13.77 -26.95 -1.83
C ASP A 134 -15.13 -26.51 -2.45
N ILE A 135 -15.11 -25.63 -3.47
CA ILE A 135 -16.17 -25.58 -4.49
C ILE A 135 -15.54 -25.16 -5.84
N TYR A 136 -14.74 -26.05 -6.42
CA TYR A 136 -14.66 -26.17 -7.87
C TYR A 136 -14.58 -27.67 -8.16
N ASP A 137 -15.72 -28.21 -8.55
CA ASP A 137 -15.83 -29.52 -9.19
C ASP A 137 -15.32 -29.32 -10.63
N ASP A 138 -14.04 -28.98 -10.78
CA ASP A 138 -13.39 -28.90 -12.09
C ASP A 138 -12.72 -30.24 -12.35
N ASP A 139 -13.19 -30.94 -13.38
CA ASP A 139 -12.66 -32.19 -13.93
C ASP A 139 -11.24 -32.01 -14.55
N SER A 140 -10.48 -31.01 -14.09
CA SER A 140 -9.12 -30.74 -14.52
C SER A 140 -8.14 -31.53 -13.67
N ASN A 141 -7.34 -32.38 -14.32
CA ASN A 141 -6.29 -33.20 -13.70
C ASN A 141 -5.07 -32.39 -13.17
N GLU A 142 -5.23 -31.10 -12.90
CA GLU A 142 -4.18 -30.28 -12.31
C GLU A 142 -4.38 -30.20 -10.78
N PRO A 143 -3.31 -30.34 -9.98
CA PRO A 143 -3.41 -30.22 -8.54
C PRO A 143 -3.67 -28.75 -8.16
N GLU A 144 -4.93 -28.31 -8.20
CA GLU A 144 -5.33 -27.03 -7.63
C GLU A 144 -4.97 -27.02 -6.15
N ILE A 145 -4.21 -26.00 -5.74
CA ILE A 145 -3.84 -25.80 -4.34
C ILE A 145 -5.13 -25.46 -3.58
N ARG A 146 -5.78 -26.48 -3.00
CA ARG A 146 -7.00 -26.35 -2.20
C ARG A 146 -6.81 -25.29 -1.12
N GLY A 147 -7.80 -24.44 -0.89
CA GLY A 147 -7.69 -23.31 0.06
C GLY A 147 -7.20 -23.73 1.46
N THR A 148 -7.59 -24.93 1.92
CA THR A 148 -7.15 -25.50 3.20
C THR A 148 -5.65 -25.71 3.29
N SER A 149 -4.98 -26.03 2.18
CA SER A 149 -3.52 -26.23 2.14
C SER A 149 -2.73 -24.93 2.28
N VAL A 150 -3.37 -23.78 2.05
CA VAL A 150 -2.76 -22.43 2.13
C VAL A 150 -2.96 -21.77 3.50
N LEU A 151 -3.90 -22.27 4.32
CA LEU A 151 -4.15 -21.76 5.67
C LEU A 151 -2.88 -21.68 6.55
N PRO A 152 -1.96 -22.67 6.56
CA PRO A 152 -0.73 -22.56 7.34
C PRO A 152 0.15 -21.38 6.88
N ILE A 153 0.17 -21.09 5.58
CA ILE A 153 0.97 -20.01 4.98
C ILE A 153 0.36 -18.64 5.32
N LEU A 154 -0.97 -18.52 5.28
CA LEU A 154 -1.69 -17.31 5.70
C LEU A 154 -1.52 -17.05 7.20
N LYS A 155 -1.57 -18.10 8.04
CA LYS A 155 -1.27 -17.99 9.47
C LYS A 155 0.18 -17.58 9.73
N ASP A 156 1.12 -17.99 8.87
CA ASP A 156 2.50 -17.52 8.95
C ASP A 156 2.63 -16.04 8.63
N ALA A 157 1.95 -15.57 7.57
CA ALA A 157 1.86 -14.14 7.25
C ALA A 157 1.26 -13.33 8.42
N MET A 158 0.18 -13.80 9.04
CA MET A 158 -0.42 -13.17 10.23
C MET A 158 0.57 -13.06 11.39
N ARG A 159 1.33 -14.14 11.67
CA ARG A 159 2.38 -14.10 12.71
C ARG A 159 3.48 -13.10 12.38
N LYS A 160 3.85 -12.96 11.10
CA LYS A 160 4.84 -11.95 10.68
C LYS A 160 4.31 -10.54 10.77
N ILE A 161 3.06 -10.30 10.38
CA ILE A 161 2.39 -9.01 10.57
C ILE A 161 2.40 -8.64 12.06
N ALA A 162 1.97 -9.55 12.94
CA ALA A 162 1.98 -9.34 14.39
C ALA A 162 3.38 -9.02 14.93
N HIS A 163 4.40 -9.76 14.49
CA HIS A 163 5.78 -9.49 14.86
C HIS A 163 6.25 -8.08 14.47
N TYR A 164 5.91 -7.62 13.25
CA TYR A 164 6.24 -6.27 12.83
C TYR A 164 5.44 -5.20 13.57
N LYS A 165 4.19 -5.47 13.98
CA LYS A 165 3.40 -4.53 14.80
C LYS A 165 4.04 -4.31 16.17
N GLU A 166 4.70 -5.32 16.74
CA GLU A 166 5.49 -5.15 17.96
C GLU A 166 6.74 -4.29 17.70
N ILE A 167 7.49 -4.55 16.61
CA ILE A 167 8.69 -3.77 16.27
C ILE A 167 8.37 -2.30 15.99
N PHE A 168 7.29 -2.05 15.24
CA PHE A 168 6.87 -0.72 14.81
C PHE A 168 5.73 -0.16 15.67
N ASN A 169 5.64 -0.59 16.93
CA ASN A 169 4.61 -0.12 17.84
C ASN A 169 4.80 1.39 18.10
N PRO A 170 3.85 2.25 17.70
CA PRO A 170 3.99 3.70 17.85
C PRO A 170 3.95 4.16 19.31
N ARG A 171 3.51 3.28 20.24
CA ARG A 171 3.49 3.56 21.69
C ARG A 171 4.75 3.09 22.40
N GLN A 172 5.63 2.34 21.73
CA GLN A 172 6.88 1.91 22.33
C GLN A 172 7.80 3.13 22.44
N LEU A 173 8.11 3.51 23.68
CA LEU A 173 9.09 4.55 23.96
C LEU A 173 10.45 4.10 23.43
N GLU A 174 11.04 4.88 22.52
CA GLU A 174 12.44 4.72 22.19
C GLU A 174 13.26 5.31 23.32
N LEU A 175 13.83 4.41 24.13
CA LEU A 175 14.90 4.79 25.04
C LEU A 175 16.12 5.10 24.17
N PHE A 176 16.39 6.40 24.01
CA PHE A 176 17.55 7.04 23.38
C PHE A 176 17.49 7.20 21.85
N ASP A 177 17.36 8.47 21.42
CA ASP A 177 17.84 9.00 20.14
C ASP A 177 19.33 9.42 20.27
#